data_AF-A0A6V7K7M7-F1
#
_entry.id   AF-A0A6V7K7M7-F1
#
_cell.length_a   1.000
_cell.length_b   1.000
_cell.length_c   1.000
_cell.angle_alpha   90.00
_cell.angle_beta   90.00
_cell.angle_gamma   90.00
#
_symmetry.space_group_name_H-M   'P 1'
#
loop_
_entity.id
_entity.type
_entity.pdbx_description
1 polymer ?
#
loop_
_entity_poly.entity_id
_entity_poly.type
_entity_poly.pdbx_seq_one_letter_code
_entity_poly.pdbx_strand_id
1 'polypeptide(L)'
;NVPYIWTSGRLCDFKGCENRRDLEPKSLYGWFWSANREKISPTNQTPIGWTYNPWSQTGHKKQRQPDNAEYDINGTTESCLSVLNNVYNDGIAWHDVACYHEKPFICEDSDELLNYIAATNRGIRL
;
A
#
# COMPACT_ATOMS: atom_id res chain seq x y z
N ASN A 1 -5.03 -1.76 21.74
CA ASN A 1 -4.34 -0.79 20.88
C ASN A 1 -3.87 -1.54 19.64
N VAL A 2 -4.18 -1.08 18.43
CA VAL A 2 -3.75 -1.72 17.18
C VAL A 2 -2.61 -0.88 16.59
N PRO A 3 -1.35 -1.35 16.68
CA PRO A 3 -0.17 -0.55 16.31
C PRO A 3 0.06 -0.50 14.80
N TYR A 4 -0.44 -1.47 14.05
CA TYR A 4 -0.23 -1.58 12.62
C TYR A 4 -1.34 -2.40 11.97
N ILE A 5 -1.72 -2.03 10.75
CA ILE A 5 -2.74 -2.70 9.97
C ILE A 5 -2.30 -2.73 8.50
N TRP A 6 -2.43 -3.90 7.87
CA TRP A 6 -2.24 -4.03 6.43
C TRP A 6 -3.37 -3.37 5.63
N THR A 7 -2.98 -2.74 4.53
CA THR A 7 -3.88 -2.29 3.48
C THR A 7 -3.70 -3.14 2.22
N SER A 8 -4.45 -2.84 1.16
CA SER A 8 -4.22 -3.43 -0.17
C SER A 8 -3.11 -2.76 -0.98
N GLY A 9 -2.43 -1.74 -0.43
CA GLY A 9 -1.40 -0.99 -1.15
C GLY A 9 -0.17 -1.84 -1.46
N ARG A 10 0.23 -1.84 -2.73
CA ARG A 10 1.31 -2.69 -3.25
C ARG A 10 2.18 -1.89 -4.22
N LEU A 11 3.49 -2.10 -4.14
CA LEU A 11 4.44 -1.61 -5.13
C LEU A 11 4.40 -2.46 -6.41
N CYS A 12 4.44 -1.85 -7.59
CA CYS A 12 4.53 -2.59 -8.86
C CYS A 12 5.97 -3.06 -9.13
N ASP A 13 6.41 -4.09 -8.40
CA ASP A 13 7.75 -4.68 -8.50
C ASP A 13 7.75 -6.18 -8.80
N PHE A 14 6.62 -6.71 -9.28
CA PHE A 14 6.42 -8.09 -9.66
C PHE A 14 6.25 -8.25 -11.18
N LYS A 15 6.11 -9.51 -11.63
CA LYS A 15 5.95 -9.84 -13.05
C LYS A 15 4.74 -9.14 -13.67
N GLY A 16 4.95 -8.41 -14.76
CA GLY A 16 3.94 -7.59 -15.43
C GLY A 16 4.17 -6.08 -15.26
N CYS A 17 5.05 -5.65 -14.36
CA CYS A 17 5.39 -4.24 -14.15
C CYS A 17 6.60 -3.76 -14.98
N GLU A 18 7.32 -4.64 -15.67
CA GLU A 18 8.68 -4.39 -16.20
C GLU A 18 8.74 -3.27 -17.25
N ASN A 19 7.68 -3.08 -18.03
CA ASN A 19 7.64 -2.09 -19.12
C ASN A 19 6.78 -0.86 -18.80
N ARG A 20 6.37 -0.70 -17.54
CA ARG A 20 5.51 0.40 -17.09
C ARG A 20 6.32 1.64 -16.73
N ARG A 21 6.80 2.36 -17.76
CA ARG A 21 7.59 3.60 -17.60
C ARG A 21 6.85 4.70 -16.82
N ASP A 22 5.53 4.68 -16.83
CA ASP A 22 4.68 5.59 -16.07
C ASP A 22 4.70 5.32 -14.55
N LEU A 23 5.30 4.20 -14.13
CA LEU A 23 5.49 3.80 -12.74
C LEU A 23 6.92 4.05 -12.25
N GLU A 24 7.79 4.63 -13.07
CA GLU A 24 9.20 4.89 -12.72
C GLU A 24 9.46 6.35 -12.32
N PRO A 25 10.21 6.62 -11.24
CA PRO A 25 10.78 5.63 -10.30
C PRO A 25 9.70 4.96 -9.43
N LYS A 26 9.84 3.64 -9.22
CA LYS A 26 8.86 2.83 -8.47
C LYS A 26 8.51 3.39 -7.09
N SER A 27 9.47 3.87 -6.33
CA SER A 27 9.23 4.46 -4.99
C SER A 27 8.31 5.67 -5.02
N LEU A 28 8.19 6.35 -6.17
CA LEU A 28 7.38 7.54 -6.33
C LEU A 28 6.03 7.25 -6.99
N TYR A 29 6.04 6.52 -8.11
CA TYR A 29 4.85 6.33 -8.96
C TYR A 29 4.33 4.89 -9.00
N GLY A 30 5.06 3.94 -8.42
CA GLY A 30 4.79 2.51 -8.56
C GLY A 30 3.73 1.95 -7.63
N TRP A 31 3.19 2.74 -6.70
CA TRP A 31 2.21 2.29 -5.72
C TRP A 31 0.78 2.28 -6.28
N PHE A 32 0.04 1.23 -5.98
CA PHE A 32 -1.35 1.06 -6.39
C PHE A 32 -2.12 0.24 -5.35
N TRP A 33 -3.45 0.36 -5.35
CA TRP A 33 -4.34 -0.47 -4.55
C TRP A 33 -4.58 -1.80 -5.27
N SER A 34 -4.07 -2.90 -4.73
CA SER A 34 -4.21 -4.21 -5.38
C SER A 34 -5.65 -4.72 -5.46
N ALA A 35 -6.54 -4.19 -4.62
CA ALA A 35 -7.96 -4.55 -4.59
C ALA A 35 -8.73 -4.11 -5.85
N ASN A 36 -8.45 -2.91 -6.38
CA ASN A 36 -9.17 -2.34 -7.54
C ASN A 36 -8.25 -1.89 -8.68
N ARG A 37 -6.92 -2.06 -8.53
CA ARG A 37 -5.87 -1.68 -9.48
C ARG A 37 -5.71 -0.17 -9.69
N GLU A 38 -6.31 0.65 -8.83
CA GLU A 38 -6.16 2.10 -8.91
C GLU A 38 -4.77 2.55 -8.46
N LYS A 39 -4.19 3.48 -9.21
CA LYS A 39 -2.88 4.06 -8.90
C LYS A 39 -2.99 4.95 -7.66
N ILE A 40 -2.09 4.76 -6.71
CA ILE A 40 -1.93 5.68 -5.58
C ILE A 40 -1.24 6.94 -6.09
N SER A 41 -1.66 8.12 -5.61
CA SER A 41 -0.99 9.39 -5.95
C SER A 41 0.51 9.32 -5.67
N PRO A 42 1.35 10.08 -6.40
CA PRO A 42 2.79 10.05 -6.17
C PRO A 42 3.13 10.25 -4.69
N THR A 43 4.06 9.46 -4.16
CA THR A 43 4.31 9.40 -2.71
C THR A 43 4.77 10.72 -2.09
N ASN A 44 5.25 11.67 -2.90
CA ASN A 44 5.60 13.03 -2.49
C ASN A 44 4.49 14.07 -2.67
N GLN A 45 3.27 13.68 -3.07
CA GLN A 45 2.13 14.55 -3.31
C GLN A 45 0.98 14.25 -2.35
N THR A 46 0.23 15.30 -1.98
CA THR A 46 -1.05 15.15 -1.29
C THR A 46 -2.10 14.63 -2.28
N PRO A 47 -2.76 13.49 -2.01
CA PRO A 47 -3.82 12.99 -2.89
C PRO A 47 -4.98 13.98 -3.05
N ILE A 48 -5.69 13.91 -4.18
CA ILE A 48 -6.86 14.76 -4.43
C ILE A 48 -7.93 14.49 -3.35
N GLY A 49 -8.47 15.56 -2.76
CA GLY A 49 -9.47 15.48 -1.69
C GLY A 49 -8.87 15.31 -0.29
N TRP A 50 -7.55 15.18 -0.16
CA TRP A 50 -6.86 15.12 1.13
C TRP A 50 -6.27 16.49 1.51
N THR A 51 -6.17 16.76 2.81
CA THR A 51 -5.54 17.99 3.33
C THR A 51 -4.06 17.80 3.65
N TYR A 52 -3.57 16.56 3.65
CA TYR A 52 -2.18 16.20 3.95
C TYR A 52 -1.75 14.95 3.17
N ASN A 53 -0.43 14.80 2.98
CA ASN A 53 0.14 13.59 2.40
C ASN A 53 0.17 12.47 3.46
N PRO A 54 -0.46 11.31 3.21
CA PRO A 54 -0.54 10.23 4.18
C PRO A 54 0.76 9.47 4.42
N TRP A 55 1.75 9.57 3.51
CA TRP A 55 3.06 8.94 3.70
C TRP A 55 3.83 9.63 4.83
N SER A 56 4.38 8.81 5.73
CA SER A 56 5.10 9.35 6.89
C SER A 56 6.30 10.19 6.48
N GLN A 57 6.61 11.18 7.31
CA GLN A 57 7.77 12.04 7.17
C GLN A 57 9.04 11.43 7.78
N THR A 58 8.90 10.26 8.42
CA THR A 58 9.97 9.53 9.09
C THR A 58 9.73 8.01 8.96
N GLY A 59 10.67 7.20 9.42
CA GLY A 59 10.61 5.75 9.38
C GLY A 59 11.83 5.18 10.09
N HIS A 60 12.17 3.93 9.79
CA HIS A 60 13.37 3.28 10.34
C HIS A 60 14.64 4.10 10.03
N LYS A 61 14.75 4.64 8.81
CA LYS A 61 15.90 5.46 8.39
C LYS A 61 15.83 6.91 8.84
N LYS A 62 14.77 7.33 9.56
CA LYS A 62 14.45 8.74 9.86
C LYS A 62 14.33 9.60 8.59
N GLN A 63 13.80 9.00 7.52
CA GLN A 63 13.55 9.62 6.23
C GLN A 63 12.08 9.49 5.85
N ARG A 64 11.63 10.27 4.87
CA ARG A 64 10.24 10.22 4.38
C ARG A 64 9.97 8.86 3.73
N GLN A 65 8.78 8.33 3.98
CA GLN A 65 8.31 7.09 3.37
C GLN A 65 7.85 7.34 1.92
N PRO A 66 7.96 6.33 1.03
CA PRO A 66 8.56 5.03 1.26
C PRO A 66 10.11 5.09 1.28
N ASP A 67 10.75 4.48 2.29
CA ASP A 67 12.21 4.55 2.49
C ASP A 67 12.96 3.24 2.19
N ASN A 68 12.23 2.15 1.94
CA ASN A 68 12.75 0.82 1.63
C ASN A 68 13.90 0.43 2.58
N ALA A 69 13.69 0.63 3.88
CA ALA A 69 14.62 0.35 4.95
C ALA A 69 15.10 -1.09 4.98
N GLU A 70 14.18 -2.05 4.88
CA GLU A 70 14.49 -3.47 5.01
C GLU A 70 15.46 -3.97 3.92
N TYR A 71 15.46 -3.33 2.75
CA TYR A 71 16.36 -3.67 1.66
C TYR A 71 17.83 -3.48 2.04
N ASP A 72 18.14 -2.42 2.79
CA ASP A 72 19.51 -2.17 3.26
C ASP A 72 19.91 -3.10 4.42
N ILE A 73 18.93 -3.71 5.10
CA ILE A 73 19.14 -4.61 6.23
C ILE A 73 19.37 -6.05 5.73
N ASN A 74 18.50 -6.55 4.85
CA ASN A 74 18.53 -7.95 4.41
C ASN A 74 18.23 -8.18 2.92
N GLY A 75 18.12 -7.12 2.13
CA GLY A 75 17.84 -7.21 0.69
C GLY A 75 16.37 -7.42 0.33
N THR A 76 15.46 -7.41 1.30
CA THR A 76 14.01 -7.51 1.02
C THR A 76 13.42 -6.15 0.72
N THR A 77 12.79 -6.02 -0.43
CA THR A 77 12.05 -4.79 -0.76
C THR A 77 10.80 -4.65 0.12
N GLU A 78 10.56 -3.44 0.59
CA GLU A 78 9.36 -3.07 1.35
C GLU A 78 8.19 -2.80 0.42
N SER A 79 7.67 -3.87 -0.18
CA SER A 79 6.77 -3.71 -1.32
C SER A 79 5.27 -3.65 -0.95
N CYS A 80 4.94 -3.63 0.35
CA CYS A 80 3.57 -3.60 0.88
C CYS A 80 3.31 -2.35 1.73
N LEU A 81 2.08 -1.82 1.69
CA LEU A 81 1.68 -0.62 2.43
C LEU A 81 0.96 -0.99 3.72
N SER A 82 1.50 -0.53 4.85
CA SER A 82 0.84 -0.61 6.16
C SER A 82 0.48 0.79 6.67
N VAL A 83 -0.63 0.89 7.38
CA VAL A 83 -0.89 2.03 8.27
C VAL A 83 -0.26 1.71 9.62
N LEU A 84 0.62 2.57 10.11
CA LEU A 84 1.21 2.46 11.45
C LEU A 84 0.59 3.51 12.37
N ASN A 85 0.32 3.12 13.61
CA ASN A 85 -0.25 3.99 14.63
C ASN A 85 0.86 4.45 15.60
N ASN A 86 1.48 5.57 15.24
CA ASN A 86 2.46 6.31 16.03
C ASN A 86 3.70 5.50 16.44
N VAL A 87 4.11 4.53 15.61
CA VAL A 87 5.28 3.68 15.88
C VAL A 87 6.58 4.49 15.87
N TYR A 88 6.66 5.53 15.02
CA TYR A 88 7.83 6.40 14.89
C TYR A 88 7.62 7.81 15.45
N ASN A 89 6.62 7.98 16.35
CA ASN A 89 6.21 9.28 16.89
C ASN A 89 5.77 10.30 15.81
N ASP A 90 5.06 9.78 14.80
CA ASP A 90 4.65 10.45 13.57
C ASP A 90 3.12 10.47 13.36
N GLY A 91 2.36 10.07 14.38
CA GLY A 91 0.91 9.91 14.29
C GLY A 91 0.50 8.66 13.50
N ILE A 92 -0.69 8.71 12.90
CA ILE A 92 -1.19 7.62 12.05
C ILE A 92 -0.78 7.91 10.61
N ALA A 93 0.12 7.12 10.05
CA ALA A 93 0.72 7.37 8.75
C ALA A 93 0.96 6.09 7.95
N TRP A 94 1.13 6.23 6.63
CA TRP A 94 1.48 5.14 5.73
C TRP A 94 2.99 4.92 5.73
N HIS A 95 3.36 3.65 5.76
CA HIS A 95 4.73 3.17 5.68
C HIS A 95 4.82 2.04 4.66
N ASP A 96 5.93 2.01 3.92
CA ASP A 96 6.29 0.80 3.20
C ASP A 96 6.87 -0.20 4.19
N VAL A 97 6.50 -1.47 4.04
CA VAL A 97 6.90 -2.54 4.94
C VAL A 97 7.12 -3.81 4.12
N ALA A 98 8.12 -4.60 4.50
CA ALA A 98 8.33 -5.92 3.91
C ALA A 98 7.09 -6.81 4.08
N CYS A 99 6.63 -7.41 2.97
CA CYS A 99 5.33 -8.08 2.90
C CYS A 99 5.20 -9.33 3.79
N TYR A 100 6.32 -9.91 4.27
CA TYR A 100 6.28 -11.14 5.08
C TYR A 100 5.87 -10.89 6.54
N HIS A 101 5.80 -9.63 7.00
CA HIS A 101 5.41 -9.34 8.37
C HIS A 101 3.95 -9.74 8.65
N GLU A 102 3.75 -10.49 9.73
CA GLU A 102 2.40 -10.81 10.21
C GLU A 102 1.77 -9.57 10.85
N LYS A 103 0.61 -9.15 10.32
CA LYS A 103 -0.17 -8.02 10.83
C LYS A 103 -1.67 -8.30 10.63
N PRO A 104 -2.54 -7.74 11.49
CA PRO A 104 -3.96 -7.70 11.18
C PRO A 104 -4.19 -6.89 9.89
N PHE A 105 -5.26 -7.20 9.17
CA PHE A 105 -5.66 -6.54 7.94
C PHE A 105 -7.13 -6.15 8.01
N ILE A 106 -7.53 -5.18 7.20
CA ILE A 106 -8.92 -4.79 7.03
C ILE A 106 -9.39 -5.29 5.66
N CYS A 107 -10.61 -5.84 5.62
CA CYS A 107 -11.29 -6.18 4.38
C CYS A 107 -12.36 -5.15 4.06
N GLU A 108 -12.54 -4.89 2.78
CA GLU A 108 -13.63 -4.11 2.22
C GLU A 108 -14.30 -4.96 1.13
N ASP A 109 -15.61 -4.84 1.01
CA ASP A 109 -16.36 -5.47 -0.05
C ASP A 109 -15.95 -4.88 -1.41
N SER A 110 -15.77 -5.74 -2.40
CA SER A 110 -15.44 -5.33 -3.77
C SER A 110 -16.66 -5.50 -4.66
N ASP A 111 -17.25 -4.39 -5.09
CA ASP A 111 -18.40 -4.42 -6.01
C ASP A 111 -18.10 -5.21 -7.29
N GLU A 112 -16.88 -5.12 -7.83
CA GLU A 112 -16.46 -5.89 -9.00
C GLU A 112 -16.57 -7.40 -8.72
N LEU A 113 -16.03 -7.86 -7.58
CA LEU A 113 -16.08 -9.27 -7.20
C LEU A 113 -17.49 -9.72 -6.81
N LEU A 114 -18.24 -8.90 -6.08
CA LEU A 114 -19.63 -9.19 -5.72
C LEU A 114 -20.51 -9.32 -6.97
N ASN A 115 -20.35 -8.42 -7.94
CA ASN A 115 -21.06 -8.49 -9.22
C ASN A 115 -20.68 -9.74 -10.02
N TYR A 116 -19.39 -10.10 -10.06
CA TYR A 116 -18.93 -11.33 -10.69
C TYR A 116 -19.56 -12.59 -10.06
N ILE A 117 -19.58 -12.66 -8.73
CA ILE A 117 -20.18 -13.79 -8.01
C ILE A 117 -21.68 -13.88 -8.26
N ALA A 118 -22.40 -12.75 -8.19
CA ALA A 118 -23.83 -12.70 -8.48
C ALA A 118 -24.15 -13.16 -9.92
N ALA A 119 -23.32 -12.79 -10.90
CA ALA A 119 -23.50 -13.15 -12.30
C ALA A 119 -23.19 -14.63 -12.60
N THR A 120 -22.27 -15.24 -11.84
CA THR A 120 -21.79 -16.61 -12.09
C THR A 120 -22.45 -17.68 -11.23
N ASN A 121 -23.15 -17.31 -10.15
CA ASN A 121 -23.79 -18.23 -9.21
C ASN A 121 -25.29 -17.94 -9.09
N ARG A 122 -26.11 -18.62 -9.90
CA ARG A 122 -27.56 -18.42 -9.91
C ARG A 122 -28.19 -18.77 -8.56
N GLY A 123 -28.96 -17.84 -7.99
CA GLY A 123 -29.71 -18.04 -6.74
C GLY A 123 -28.92 -17.77 -5.46
N ILE A 124 -27.68 -17.27 -5.57
CA ILE A 124 -26.91 -16.78 -4.42
C ILE A 124 -27.54 -15.48 -3.88
N ARG A 125 -27.51 -15.31 -2.55
CA ARG A 125 -27.85 -14.05 -1.88
C ARG A 125 -26.59 -13.52 -1.22
N LEU A 126 -26.15 -12.36 -1.68
CA LEU A 126 -25.02 -11.60 -1.13
C LEU A 126 -25.56 -10.60 -0.09
#